data_AF-A0A2D8T8N9-F1
#
_entry.id   AF-A0A2D8T8N9-F1
#
_cell.length_a   1.000
_cell.length_b   1.000
_cell.length_c   1.000
_cell.angle_alpha   90.00
_cell.angle_beta   90.00
_cell.angle_gamma   90.00
#
_symmetry.space_group_name_H-M   'P 1'
#
loop_
_entity.id
_entity.type
_entity.pdbx_description
1 polymer ?
#
loop_
_entity_poly.entity_id
_entity_poly.type
_entity_poly.pdbx_seq_one_letter_code
_entity_poly.pdbx_strand_id
1 'polypeptide(L)' 'MSSPLRFYRPAAGRLIRDPDDGLPLPAHGKGIAWSSFWQRRLDDGDLEETTQKAVEAAEKKAVEGGSDKGAE' A
#
# COMPACT_ATOMS: atom_id res chain seq x y z
N MET A 1 -18.24 11.44 -9.31
CA MET A 1 -17.78 11.81 -7.95
C MET A 1 -16.52 10.99 -7.69
N SER A 2 -15.36 11.63 -7.55
CA SER A 2 -14.13 10.88 -7.24
C SER A 2 -14.19 10.45 -5.77
N SER A 3 -14.23 9.15 -5.49
CA SER A 3 -14.15 8.65 -4.12
C SER A 3 -12.79 9.04 -3.52
N PRO A 4 -12.72 9.50 -2.26
CA PRO A 4 -11.46 9.86 -1.64
C PRO A 4 -10.56 8.63 -1.51
N LEU A 5 -9.27 8.81 -1.79
CA LEU A 5 -8.27 7.78 -1.53
C LEU A 5 -8.14 7.55 -0.03
N ARG A 6 -7.99 6.29 0.37
CA ARG A 6 -7.63 5.93 1.74
C ARG A 6 -6.21 5.40 1.76
N PHE A 7 -5.50 5.64 2.85
CA PHE A 7 -4.08 5.29 2.94
C PHE A 7 -3.92 4.09 3.85
N TYR A 8 -3.46 2.98 3.26
CA TYR A 8 -3.22 1.73 3.97
C TYR A 8 -1.87 1.15 3.57
N ARG A 9 -1.27 0.38 4.48
CA ARG A 9 -0.07 -0.42 4.22
C ARG A 9 -0.34 -1.89 4.52
N PRO A 10 0.42 -2.83 3.93
CA PRO A 10 0.36 -4.22 4.34
C PRO A 10 0.77 -4.36 5.81
N ALA A 11 0.07 -5.23 6.54
CA ALA A 11 0.52 -5.68 7.85
C ALA A 11 1.91 -6.34 7.75
N ALA A 12 2.66 -6.33 8.85
CA ALA A 12 4.02 -6.86 8.87
C ALA A 12 4.08 -8.31 8.36
N GLY A 13 4.97 -8.57 7.38
CA GLY A 13 5.13 -9.89 6.77
C GLY A 13 4.06 -10.27 5.74
N ARG A 14 3.13 -9.37 5.40
CA ARG A 14 2.15 -9.58 4.33
C ARG A 14 2.60 -8.97 3.01
N LEU A 15 2.36 -9.70 1.93
CA LEU A 15 2.49 -9.22 0.57
C LEU A 15 1.10 -9.18 -0.05
N ILE A 16 0.57 -7.98 -0.27
CA ILE A 16 -0.73 -7.75 -0.89
C ILE A 16 -0.48 -7.10 -2.24
N ARG A 17 -1.07 -7.66 -3.29
CA ARG A 17 -1.03 -7.04 -4.62
C ARG A 17 -2.25 -6.14 -4.80
N ASP A 18 -2.02 -4.97 -5.34
CA ASP A 18 -3.08 -4.07 -5.79
C ASP A 18 -3.86 -4.75 -6.93
N PRO A 19 -5.20 -4.81 -6.87
CA PRO A 19 -6.01 -5.46 -7.89
C PRO A 19 -6.01 -4.70 -9.22
N ASP A 20 -5.68 -3.41 -9.24
CA ASP A 20 -5.73 -2.57 -10.43
C ASP A 20 -4.44 -2.68 -11.27
N ASP A 21 -3.27 -2.66 -10.62
CA ASP A 21 -1.96 -2.71 -11.30
C ASP A 21 -1.21 -4.05 -11.13
N GLY A 22 -1.64 -4.92 -10.21
CA GLY A 22 -1.03 -6.22 -9.93
C GLY A 22 0.30 -6.15 -9.18
N LEU A 23 0.76 -4.95 -8.80
CA LEU A 23 2.01 -4.71 -8.10
C LEU A 23 1.82 -4.88 -6.59
N PRO A 24 2.87 -5.31 -5.87
CA PRO A 24 2.82 -5.39 -4.42
C PRO A 24 2.68 -3.99 -3.81
N LEU A 25 1.82 -3.86 -2.80
CA LEU A 25 1.71 -2.64 -2.01
C LEU A 25 3.05 -2.34 -1.33
N PRO A 26 3.51 -1.09 -1.37
CA PRO A 26 4.71 -0.70 -0.67
C PRO A 26 4.54 -0.92 0.85
N ALA A 27 5.62 -1.30 1.52
CA ALA A 27 5.61 -1.52 2.98
C ALA A 27 5.22 -0.27 3.79
N HIS A 28 5.43 0.92 3.22
CA HIS A 28 5.01 2.19 3.81
C HIS A 28 3.55 2.56 3.53
N GLY A 29 2.91 1.83 2.62
CA GLY A 29 1.53 2.02 2.19
C GLY A 29 1.38 2.86 0.92
N LYS A 30 0.14 2.94 0.45
CA LYS A 30 -0.27 3.66 -0.77
C LYS A 30 -1.66 4.27 -0.56
N GLY A 31 -1.95 5.35 -1.27
CA GLY A 31 -3.31 5.84 -1.43
C GLY A 31 -4.09 4.93 -2.37
N ILE A 32 -5.08 4.21 -1.85
CA ILE A 32 -5.91 3.25 -2.58
C ILE A 32 -7.35 3.78 -2.74
N ALA A 33 -7.94 3.54 -3.91
CA ALA A 33 -9.36 3.80 -4.12
C ALA A 33 -10.17 2.73 -3.37
N TRP A 34 -11.07 3.15 -2.49
CA TRP A 34 -11.78 2.21 -1.64
C TRP A 34 -12.71 1.29 -2.44
N SER A 35 -12.60 -0.02 -2.21
CA SER A 35 -13.39 -1.05 -2.88
C SER A 35 -13.62 -2.24 -1.94
N SER A 36 -14.54 -3.14 -2.30
CA SER A 36 -14.83 -4.34 -1.51
C SER A 36 -13.62 -5.26 -1.33
N PHE A 37 -12.67 -5.24 -2.28
CA PHE A 37 -11.40 -5.98 -2.15
C PHE A 37 -10.59 -5.47 -0.95
N TRP A 38 -10.40 -4.15 -0.86
CA TRP A 38 -9.63 -3.52 0.21
C TRP A 38 -10.32 -3.65 1.56
N GLN A 39 -11.65 -3.52 1.58
CA GLN A 39 -12.42 -3.76 2.80
C GLN A 39 -12.20 -5.17 3.34
N ARG A 40 -12.24 -6.19 2.48
CA ARG A 40 -12.00 -7.57 2.91
C ARG A 40 -10.59 -7.76 3.49
N ARG A 41 -9.57 -7.13 2.90
CA ARG A 41 -8.19 -7.19 3.44
C ARG A 41 -8.05 -6.47 4.76
N LEU A 42 -8.80 -5.39 4.97
CA LEU A 42 -8.86 -4.74 6.28
C LEU A 42 -9.51 -5.67 7.31
N ASP A 43 -10.63 -6.32 6.97
CA ASP A 43 -11.34 -7.25 7.85
C ASP A 43 -10.49 -8.51 8.18
N ASP A 44 -9.73 -9.01 7.21
CA ASP A 44 -8.78 -10.13 7.38
C ASP A 44 -7.54 -9.74 8.22
N GLY A 45 -7.37 -8.45 8.56
CA GLY A 45 -6.20 -7.95 9.28
C GLY A 45 -4.92 -7.90 8.43
N ASP A 46 -5.07 -7.96 7.11
CA ASP A 46 -3.97 -7.88 6.16
C ASP A 46 -3.50 -6.42 5.96
N LEU A 47 -4.35 -5.42 6.24
CA LEU A 47 -4.02 -4.00 6.12
C LEU A 47 -3.91 -3.30 7.47
N GLU A 48 -3.03 -2.32 7.52
CA GLU A 48 -2.92 -1.34 8.60
C GLU A 48 -3.19 0.07 8.09
N GLU A 49 -3.94 0.86 8.87
CA GLU A 49 -4.20 2.27 8.57
C GLU A 49 -2.90 3.08 8.62
N THR A 50 -2.71 3.95 7.63
CA THR A 50 -1.63 4.93 7.61
C THR A 50 -2.18 6.29 7.16
N THR A 51 -1.31 7.30 7.15
CA THR A 51 -1.68 8.65 6.74
C THR A 51 -1.01 9.00 5.41
N GLN A 52 -1.66 9.87 4.63
CA GLN A 52 -1.08 10.43 3.41
C GLN A 52 0.33 10.97 3.64
N LYS A 53 0.50 11.76 4.70
CA LYS A 53 1.78 12.37 5.06
C LYS A 53 2.87 11.32 5.32
N ALA A 54 2.52 10.19 5.95
CA ALA A 54 3.46 9.12 6.21
C ALA A 54 3.87 8.39 4.91
N VAL A 55 2.90 8.14 4.02
CA VAL A 55 3.15 7.55 2.69
C VAL A 55 4.05 8.47 1.87
N GLU A 56 3.71 9.75 1.73
CA GLU A 56 4.50 10.71 0.94
C GLU A 56 5.92 10.89 1.48
N ALA A 57 6.08 10.94 2.81
CA ALA A 57 7.40 11.03 3.42
C ALA A 57 8.25 9.78 3.17
N ALA A 58 7.62 8.60 3.14
CA ALA A 58 8.28 7.34 2.89
C ALA A 58 8.58 7.12 1.39
N GLU A 59 7.68 7.50 0.49
CA GLU A 59 7.91 7.50 -0.96
C GLU A 59 9.09 8.39 -1.32
N LYS A 60 9.16 9.60 -0.74
CA LYS A 60 10.31 10.49 -0.93
C LYS A 60 11.62 9.85 -0.46
N LYS A 61 11.61 9.12 0.67
CA LYS A 61 12.79 8.38 1.14
C LYS A 61 13.10 7.14 0.28
N ALA A 62 12.10 6.47 -0.26
CA ALA A 62 12.27 5.28 -1.08
C ALA A 62 12.85 5.61 -2.47
N VAL A 63 12.48 6.76 -3.05
CA VAL A 63 13.06 7.24 -4.32
C VAL A 63 14.54 7.59 -4.18
N GLU A 64 15.00 7.97 -3.00
CA GLU A 64 16.42 8.19 -2.67
C GLU A 64 17.18 6.89 -2.33
N GLY A 65 16.52 5.72 -2.21
CA GLY A 65 17.13 4.52 -1.64
C GLY A 65 16.77 3.14 -2.24
N GLY A 66 16.02 3.04 -3.34
CA GLY A 66 15.42 1.76 -3.77
C GLY A 66 15.63 1.34 -5.23
N SER A 67 16.88 1.07 -5.62
CA SER A 67 17.19 -0.01 -6.58
C SER A 67 17.70 -1.21 -5.77
N ASP A 68 16.90 -2.26 -5.58
CA ASP A 68 17.44 -3.63 -5.44
C ASP A 68 16.35 -4.73 -5.59
N LYS A 69 16.38 -5.37 -6.76
CA LYS A 69 16.43 -6.83 -7.03
C LYS A 69 15.73 -7.85 -6.10
N GLY A 70 14.90 -8.69 -6.75
CA GLY A 70 14.74 -10.13 -6.46
C GLY A 70 14.08 -10.76 -7.70
N ALA A 71 14.78 -11.44 -8.63
CA ALA A 71 15.56 -12.68 -8.54
C ALA A 71 14.72 -13.89 -8.12
N GLU A 72 14.17 -14.58 -9.13
CA GLU A 72 14.28 -16.04 -9.27
C GLU A 72 14.31 -16.40 -10.76
#